data_AF-A0A0B5CZ09-F1
#
_entry.id   AF-A0A0B5CZ09-F1
#
_cell.length_a   1.000
_cell.length_b   1.000
_cell.length_c   1.000
_cell.angle_alpha   90.00
_cell.angle_beta   90.00
_cell.angle_gamma   90.00
#
_symmetry.space_group_name_H-M   'P 1'
#
loop_
_entity.id
_entity.type
_entity.pdbx_description
1 polymer ?
#
loop_
_entity_poly.entity_id
_entity_poly.type
_entity_poly.pdbx_seq_one_letter_code
_entity_poly.pdbx_strand_id
1 'polypeptide(L)'
;VNEMILSDQEVGGQMRKLLVHFDRNGFGYSMDRETGQLLIAEKFDPAVNWATHVDLKTGRPQVVSKYSTAQNGEDVNTTGICPAALGTKDQQPAAFSPKSGLHYVPTNHV
;
A
#
# COMPACT_ATOMS: atom_id res chain seq x y z
N VAL A 1 8.67 11.20 -3.53
CA VAL A 1 9.00 10.84 -2.13
C VAL A 1 8.41 9.50 -1.73
N ASN A 2 7.41 8.98 -2.46
CA ASN A 2 7.33 7.54 -2.75
C ASN A 2 7.33 7.39 -4.28
N GLU A 3 7.97 6.35 -4.79
CA GLU A 3 8.19 6.08 -6.20
C GLU A 3 6.99 5.42 -6.87
N MET A 4 6.96 5.48 -8.20
CA MET A 4 6.00 4.79 -9.05
C MET A 4 6.79 3.88 -9.98
N ILE A 5 6.78 2.57 -9.72
CA ILE A 5 7.54 1.59 -10.50
C ILE A 5 6.67 1.12 -11.66
N LEU A 6 7.13 1.34 -12.89
CA LEU A 6 6.44 0.83 -14.07
C LEU A 6 6.93 -0.58 -14.37
N SER A 7 5.99 -1.51 -14.55
CA SER A 7 6.30 -2.88 -14.92
C SER A 7 5.20 -3.46 -15.79
N ASP A 8 5.54 -4.47 -16.60
CA ASP A 8 4.55 -5.24 -17.36
C ASP A 8 4.50 -6.63 -16.72
N GLN A 9 3.35 -7.00 -16.17
CA GLN A 9 3.17 -8.25 -15.42
C GLN A 9 1.78 -8.86 -15.66
N GLU A 10 1.68 -10.16 -15.47
CA GLU A 10 0.40 -10.87 -15.55
C GLU A 10 -0.44 -10.62 -14.29
N VAL A 11 -1.67 -10.12 -14.48
CA VAL A 11 -2.66 -9.92 -13.41
C VAL A 11 -3.99 -10.49 -13.89
N GLY A 12 -4.53 -11.47 -13.18
CA GLY A 12 -5.79 -12.11 -13.53
C GLY A 12 -5.76 -12.85 -14.87
N GLY A 13 -4.62 -13.47 -15.23
CA GLY A 13 -4.46 -14.21 -16.48
C GLY A 13 -4.18 -13.35 -17.72
N GLN A 14 -3.97 -12.04 -17.55
CA GLN A 14 -3.72 -11.11 -18.64
C GLN A 14 -2.46 -10.30 -18.37
N MET A 15 -1.63 -10.12 -19.41
CA MET A 15 -0.49 -9.21 -19.32
C MET A 15 -0.98 -7.76 -19.22
N ARG A 16 -0.59 -7.05 -18.17
CA ARG A 16 -1.02 -5.69 -17.86
C ARG A 16 0.15 -4.74 -17.77
N LYS A 17 -0.08 -3.52 -18.22
CA LYS A 17 0.83 -2.39 -18.11
C LYS A 17 0.64 -1.73 -16.75
N LEU A 18 1.47 -2.08 -15.77
CA LEU A 18 1.30 -1.67 -14.39
C LEU A 18 2.10 -0.42 -14.03
N LEU A 19 1.54 0.33 -13.09
CA LEU A 19 2.23 1.22 -12.16
C LEU A 19 2.07 0.60 -10.77
N VAL A 20 3.19 0.38 -10.08
CA VAL A 20 3.25 -0.24 -8.75
C VAL A 20 3.77 0.77 -7.73
N HIS A 21 3.11 0.85 -6.60
CA HIS A 21 3.38 1.82 -5.54
C HIS A 21 3.26 1.19 -4.15
N PHE A 22 4.33 1.23 -3.38
CA PHE A 22 4.33 0.80 -1.98
C PHE A 22 4.18 2.03 -1.09
N ASP A 23 2.99 2.25 -0.55
CA ASP A 23 2.72 3.48 0.18
C ASP A 23 3.19 3.42 1.64
N ARG A 24 3.37 4.61 2.23
CA ARG A 24 3.60 4.80 3.67
C ARG A 24 2.56 4.06 4.51
N ASN A 25 1.31 4.02 4.06
CA ASN A 25 0.21 3.40 4.80
C ASN A 25 0.29 1.86 4.92
N GLY A 26 1.28 1.22 4.29
CA GLY A 26 1.52 -0.22 4.37
C GLY A 26 0.75 -1.08 3.35
N PHE A 27 0.04 -0.44 2.42
CA PHE A 27 -0.56 -1.10 1.26
C PHE A 27 0.30 -0.92 0.01
N GLY A 28 0.42 -2.00 -0.75
CA GLY A 28 1.00 -2.04 -2.09
C GLY A 28 -0.12 -1.96 -3.11
N TYR A 29 0.00 -1.02 -4.03
CA TYR A 29 -0.99 -0.73 -5.05
C TYR A 29 -0.41 -1.10 -6.42
N SER A 30 -1.13 -1.91 -7.18
CA SER A 30 -0.89 -2.11 -8.61
C SER A 30 -2.08 -1.56 -9.39
N MET A 31 -1.80 -0.62 -10.29
CA MET A 31 -2.79 0.03 -11.13
C MET A 31 -2.43 -0.17 -12.59
N ASP A 32 -3.45 -0.24 -13.45
CA ASP A 32 -3.26 -0.12 -14.88
C ASP A 32 -2.80 1.30 -15.20
N ARG A 33 -1.57 1.47 -15.71
CA ARG A 33 -0.96 2.80 -15.88
C ARG A 33 -1.57 3.61 -17.02
N GLU A 34 -2.35 3.00 -17.89
CA GLU A 34 -3.00 3.69 -19.02
C GLU A 34 -4.40 4.19 -18.62
N THR A 35 -5.12 3.45 -17.79
CA THR A 35 -6.51 3.75 -17.42
C THR A 35 -6.69 4.26 -15.99
N GLY A 36 -5.70 4.05 -15.11
CA GLY A 36 -5.81 4.32 -13.68
C GLY A 36 -6.67 3.29 -12.92
N GLN A 37 -7.08 2.19 -13.56
CA GLN A 37 -7.84 1.13 -12.90
C GLN A 37 -7.02 0.51 -11.76
N LEU A 38 -7.58 0.49 -10.55
CA LEU A 38 -7.00 -0.23 -9.42
C LEU A 38 -7.17 -1.75 -9.60
N LEU A 39 -6.08 -2.50 -9.55
CA LEU A 39 -6.07 -3.94 -9.78
C LEU A 39 -5.75 -4.73 -8.51
N ILE A 40 -4.77 -4.27 -7.73
CA ILE A 40 -4.31 -4.91 -6.49
C ILE A 40 -4.12 -3.82 -5.45
N ALA A 41 -4.56 -4.08 -4.22
CA ALA A 41 -4.37 -3.19 -3.08
C ALA A 41 -4.26 -4.02 -1.79
N GLU A 42 -3.07 -4.53 -1.52
CA GLU A 42 -2.83 -5.50 -0.45
C GLU A 42 -1.81 -5.00 0.56
N LYS A 43 -1.89 -5.48 1.79
CA LYS A 43 -0.88 -5.17 2.81
C LYS A 43 0.45 -5.84 2.43
N PHE A 44 1.54 -5.09 2.44
CA PHE A 44 2.88 -5.65 2.26
C PHE A 44 3.65 -5.83 3.58
N ASP A 45 3.06 -5.40 4.70
CA ASP A 45 3.46 -5.77 6.05
C ASP A 45 2.21 -6.25 6.83
N PRO A 46 2.23 -7.46 7.42
CA PRO A 46 1.08 -8.00 8.15
C PRO A 46 0.72 -7.23 9.43
N ALA A 47 1.62 -6.41 9.98
CA ALA A 47 1.36 -5.60 11.17
C ALA A 47 0.37 -4.45 10.91
N VAL A 48 0.18 -4.04 9.65
CA VAL A 48 -0.71 -2.94 9.27
C VAL A 48 -2.14 -3.19 9.76
N ASN A 49 -2.66 -2.27 10.57
CA ASN A 49 -3.93 -2.48 11.28
C ASN A 49 -4.94 -1.33 11.16
N TRP A 50 -4.54 -0.16 10.66
CA TRP A 50 -5.42 1.01 10.56
C TRP A 50 -6.62 0.82 9.61
N ALA A 51 -6.48 -0.09 8.64
CA ALA A 51 -7.55 -0.53 7.74
C ALA A 51 -7.56 -2.06 7.61
N THR A 52 -8.74 -2.63 7.36
CA THR A 52 -8.89 -4.08 7.13
C THR A 52 -8.39 -4.46 5.73
N HIS A 53 -8.90 -3.77 4.71
CA HIS A 53 -8.58 -3.94 3.29
C HIS A 53 -8.88 -2.65 2.52
N VAL A 54 -8.51 -2.61 1.24
CA VAL A 54 -8.99 -1.60 0.29
C VAL A 54 -10.10 -2.23 -0.55
N ASP A 55 -11.27 -1.61 -0.56
CA ASP A 55 -12.37 -2.05 -1.42
C ASP A 55 -12.03 -1.68 -2.88
N LEU A 56 -11.82 -2.68 -3.74
CA LEU A 56 -11.39 -2.47 -5.13
C LEU A 56 -12.47 -1.82 -6.02
N LYS A 57 -13.75 -1.89 -5.63
CA LYS A 57 -14.84 -1.28 -6.39
C LYS A 57 -14.89 0.23 -6.18
N THR A 58 -14.63 0.67 -4.96
CA THR A 58 -14.68 2.08 -4.54
C THR A 58 -13.31 2.74 -4.49
N GLY A 59 -12.24 1.94 -4.43
CA GLY A 59 -10.86 2.39 -4.20
C GLY A 59 -10.58 2.84 -2.76
N ARG A 60 -11.52 2.62 -1.82
CA ARG A 60 -11.44 3.20 -0.47
C ARG A 60 -10.96 2.18 0.58
N PRO A 61 -10.00 2.55 1.45
CA PRO A 61 -9.61 1.73 2.59
C PRO A 61 -10.75 1.66 3.62
N GLN A 62 -11.02 0.47 4.12
CA GLN A 62 -11.99 0.23 5.19
C GLN A 62 -11.31 0.42 6.55
N VAL A 63 -11.38 1.66 7.04
CA VAL A 63 -10.75 2.11 8.30
C VAL A 63 -11.27 1.30 9.49
N VAL A 64 -10.37 0.87 10.36
CA VAL A 64 -10.69 0.25 11.63
C VAL A 64 -10.85 1.33 12.70
N SER A 65 -12.08 1.53 13.19
CA SER A 65 -12.42 2.61 14.14
C SER A 65 -11.48 2.71 15.33
N LYS A 66 -11.07 1.56 15.91
CA LYS A 66 -10.12 1.49 17.03
C LYS A 66 -8.82 2.28 16.79
N TYR A 67 -8.32 2.29 15.56
CA TYR A 67 -7.05 2.90 15.18
C TYR A 67 -7.23 4.25 14.48
N SER A 68 -8.46 4.77 14.40
CA SER A 68 -8.73 6.05 13.75
C SER A 68 -8.61 7.20 14.75
N THR A 69 -7.60 8.05 14.55
CA THR A 69 -7.40 9.26 15.36
C THR A 69 -8.60 10.21 15.28
N ALA A 70 -9.18 10.36 14.09
CA ALA A 70 -10.35 11.21 13.89
C ALA A 70 -11.62 10.71 14.60
N GLN A 71 -11.84 9.38 14.64
CA GLN A 71 -13.01 8.81 15.32
C GLN A 71 -12.84 8.75 16.83
N ASN A 72 -11.61 8.60 17.31
CA ASN A 72 -11.31 8.64 18.74
C ASN A 72 -11.37 10.07 19.31
N GLY A 73 -11.12 11.09 18.48
CA GLY A 73 -11.31 12.50 18.82
C GLY A 73 -10.00 13.26 19.06
N GLU A 74 -10.12 14.59 19.04
CA GLU A 74 -9.03 15.50 19.43
C GLU A 74 -8.69 15.31 20.92
N ASP A 75 -7.43 15.59 21.29
CA ASP A 75 -6.90 15.40 22.65
C ASP A 75 -6.99 13.96 23.21
N VAL A 76 -7.26 12.97 22.35
CA VAL A 76 -7.27 11.54 22.71
C VAL A 76 -6.08 10.81 22.09
N ASN A 77 -5.30 10.13 22.93
CA ASN A 77 -4.19 9.32 22.47
C ASN A 77 -4.68 7.97 21.90
N THR A 78 -4.61 7.81 20.58
CA THR A 78 -4.87 6.52 19.92
C THR A 78 -3.61 5.68 19.92
N THR A 79 -3.66 4.50 20.53
CA THR A 79 -2.47 3.66 20.75
C THR A 79 -2.47 2.40 19.87
N GLY A 80 -1.26 1.89 19.59
CA GLY A 80 -1.06 0.63 18.86
C GLY A 80 -1.43 0.69 17.37
N ILE A 81 -1.44 1.88 16.77
CA ILE A 81 -1.62 2.03 15.31
C ILE A 81 -0.36 1.53 14.61
N CYS A 82 -0.55 0.72 13.58
CA CYS A 82 0.50 0.31 12.66
C CYS A 82 0.08 0.61 11.21
N PRO A 83 0.95 1.25 10.40
CA PRO A 83 2.29 1.71 10.74
C PRO A 83 2.31 3.02 11.55
N ALA A 84 3.48 3.37 12.09
CA ALA A 84 3.74 4.72 12.60
C ALA A 84 3.66 5.78 11.49
N ALA A 85 3.72 7.07 11.82
CA ALA A 85 3.59 8.16 10.85
C ALA A 85 4.66 8.15 9.73
N LEU A 86 5.85 7.61 10.02
CA LEU A 86 6.93 7.37 9.06
C LEU A 86 6.62 6.24 8.06
N GLY A 87 5.55 5.48 8.28
CA GLY A 87 5.02 4.46 7.39
C GLY A 87 5.79 3.15 7.35
N THR A 88 5.21 2.12 6.73
CA THR A 88 5.89 0.84 6.45
C THR A 88 7.03 1.03 5.43
N LYS A 89 6.97 2.09 4.63
CA LYS A 89 8.05 2.57 3.74
C LYS A 89 8.01 4.09 3.69
N ASP A 90 9.17 4.75 3.68
CA ASP A 90 9.28 6.19 3.47
C ASP A 90 10.00 6.46 2.13
N GLN A 91 10.92 7.43 2.07
CA GLN A 91 11.58 7.84 0.82
C GLN A 91 12.41 6.77 0.12
N GLN A 92 12.81 5.71 0.83
CA GLN A 92 13.67 4.67 0.28
C GLN A 92 12.97 3.97 -0.91
N PRO A 93 13.60 3.93 -2.10
CA PRO A 93 12.97 3.36 -3.28
C PRO A 93 13.01 1.83 -3.27
N ALA A 94 11.92 1.19 -3.67
CA ALA A 94 11.92 -0.23 -4.02
C ALA A 94 12.56 -0.46 -5.40
N ALA A 95 12.96 -1.71 -5.66
CA ALA A 95 13.49 -2.16 -6.95
C ALA A 95 12.62 -3.27 -7.53
N PHE A 96 12.53 -3.34 -8.86
CA PHE A 96 11.85 -4.43 -9.56
C PHE A 96 12.84 -5.24 -10.41
N SER A 97 12.73 -6.57 -10.36
CA SER A 97 13.51 -7.48 -11.21
C SER A 97 12.60 -8.13 -12.25
N PRO A 98 12.74 -7.77 -13.55
CA PRO A 98 11.98 -8.41 -14.63
C PRO A 98 12.24 -9.92 -14.77
N LYS A 99 13.40 -10.40 -14.28
CA LYS A 99 13.78 -11.81 -14.35
C LYS A 99 12.99 -12.67 -13.36
N SER A 100 12.74 -12.14 -12.17
CA SER A 100 12.02 -12.86 -11.10
C SER A 100 10.56 -12.44 -10.99
N GLY A 101 10.18 -11.30 -11.58
CA GLY A 101 8.85 -10.72 -11.41
C GLY A 101 8.61 -10.14 -10.00
N LEU A 102 9.67 -9.96 -9.21
CA LEU A 102 9.57 -9.54 -7.81
C LEU A 102 9.93 -8.08 -7.61
N HIS A 103 9.24 -7.45 -6.66
CA HIS A 103 9.62 -6.18 -6.08
C HIS A 103 10.38 -6.42 -4.77
N TYR A 104 11.47 -5.68 -4.58
CA TYR A 104 12.28 -5.67 -3.37
C TYR A 104 12.06 -4.33 -2.68
N VAL A 105 11.35 -4.37 -1.54
CA VAL A 105 10.87 -3.18 -0.85
C VAL A 105 11.64 -3.01 0.46
N PRO A 106 12.40 -1.92 0.63
CA PRO A 106 13.07 -1.64 1.90
C PRO A 106 12.07 -1.08 2.92
N THR A 107 11.64 -1.91 3.87
CA THR A 107 10.58 -1.56 4.83
C THR A 107 11.12 -1.00 6.15
N ASN A 108 10.26 -0.24 6.84
CA ASN A 108 10.44 0.20 8.22
C ASN A 108 9.60 -0.70 9.12
N HIS A 109 10.15 -1.11 10.26
CA HIS A 109 9.40 -1.83 11.30
C HIS A 109 9.75 -1.20 12.66
N VAL A 110 8.95 -0.18 13.03
CA VAL A 110 9.21 0.75 14.13
C VAL A 110 8.00 0.82 15.05
#